data_AF-I9GDF4-F1
#
_entry.id   AF-I9GDF4-F1
#
_cell.length_a   1.000
_cell.length_b   1.000
_cell.length_c   1.000
_cell.angle_alpha   90.00
_cell.angle_beta   90.00
_cell.angle_gamma   90.00
#
_symmetry.space_group_name_H-M   'P 1'
#
loop_
_entity.id
_entity.type
_entity.pdbx_description
1 polymer ?
#
loop_
_entity_poly.entity_id
_entity_poly.type
_entity_poly.pdbx_seq_one_letter_code
_entity_poly.pdbx_strand_id
1 'polypeptide(L)'
;MVKTTIYVKPYLAAYMYVRYQNSVVTELNAIRLKSIENLYHVIKNLTVKRPRDVSWRETGNLTLIIPAPRYGKEPETYNYLGHNSVIIIEEEIETMLKTELHSIMLKNKFRNGIMYKKSLLLFMDKYHIEDKHEDALMKSFQRWKKRVEEERKK
;
A
#
# COMPACT_ATOMS: atom_id res chain seq x y z
N MET A 1 -5.03 20.40 -7.64
CA MET A 1 -4.90 19.08 -7.00
C MET A 1 -3.54 19.00 -6.34
N VAL A 2 -3.51 18.75 -5.03
CA VAL A 2 -2.25 18.72 -4.27
C VAL A 2 -1.71 17.30 -4.24
N LYS A 3 -0.40 17.14 -4.45
CA LYS A 3 0.29 15.86 -4.38
C LYS A 3 1.34 15.88 -3.28
N THR A 4 1.66 14.69 -2.77
CA THR A 4 2.76 14.46 -1.85
C THR A 4 3.60 13.29 -2.35
N THR A 5 4.90 13.33 -2.11
CA THR A 5 5.82 12.23 -2.43
C THR A 5 6.46 11.74 -1.14
N ILE A 6 6.32 10.44 -0.88
CA ILE A 6 6.86 9.79 0.31
C ILE A 6 7.82 8.68 -0.11
N TYR A 7 8.76 8.37 0.77
CA TYR A 7 9.62 7.21 0.61
C TYR A 7 9.05 6.03 1.39
N VAL A 8 8.85 4.91 0.70
CA VAL A 8 8.48 3.62 1.29
C VAL A 8 9.44 2.53 0.78
N LYS A 9 9.38 1.32 1.34
CA LYS A 9 10.12 0.16 0.81
C LYS A 9 9.86 -0.01 -0.70
N PRO A 10 10.89 -0.17 -1.54
CA PRO A 10 10.73 -0.19 -3.01
C PRO A 10 9.68 -1.16 -3.54
N TYR A 11 9.60 -2.38 -3.00
CA TYR A 11 8.60 -3.37 -3.42
C TYR A 11 7.16 -2.96 -3.06
N LEU A 12 6.96 -2.13 -2.02
CA LEU A 12 5.65 -1.57 -1.68
C LEU A 12 5.26 -0.44 -2.64
N ALA A 13 6.22 0.39 -3.07
CA ALA A 13 5.98 1.39 -4.12
C ALA A 13 5.61 0.71 -5.45
N ALA A 14 6.36 -0.32 -5.86
CA ALA A 14 6.06 -1.11 -7.06
C ALA A 14 4.66 -1.74 -6.99
N TYR A 15 4.32 -2.37 -5.85
CA TYR A 15 2.99 -2.89 -5.58
C TYR A 15 1.90 -1.82 -5.77
N MET A 16 2.09 -0.64 -5.20
CA MET A 16 1.13 0.46 -5.29
C MET A 16 0.91 0.92 -6.74
N TYR A 17 1.97 1.14 -7.52
CA TYR A 17 1.80 1.60 -8.91
C TYR A 17 1.13 0.57 -9.81
N VAL A 18 1.44 -0.72 -9.66
CA VAL A 18 0.76 -1.78 -10.45
C VAL A 18 -0.69 -1.93 -10.00
N ARG A 19 -0.95 -1.93 -8.68
CA ARG A 19 -2.31 -2.04 -8.13
C ARG A 19 -3.21 -0.87 -8.56
N TYR A 20 -2.66 0.33 -8.57
CA TYR A 20 -3.36 1.57 -8.88
C TYR A 20 -3.09 2.10 -10.28
N GLN A 21 -2.58 1.28 -11.21
CA GLN A 21 -2.19 1.72 -12.57
C GLN A 21 -3.29 2.52 -13.28
N ASN A 22 -4.56 2.11 -13.13
CA ASN A 22 -5.73 2.76 -13.74
C ASN A 22 -6.19 4.03 -13.01
N SER A 23 -5.57 4.35 -11.88
CA SER A 23 -5.82 5.54 -11.05
C SER A 23 -4.63 6.49 -11.01
N VAL A 24 -3.57 6.22 -11.79
CA VAL A 24 -2.41 7.12 -11.91
C VAL A 24 -2.81 8.30 -12.81
N VAL A 25 -2.60 9.51 -12.30
CA VAL A 25 -2.71 10.74 -13.10
C VAL A 25 -1.36 10.98 -13.77
N THR A 26 -1.27 10.63 -15.06
CA THR A 26 -0.02 10.56 -15.84
C THR A 26 0.80 11.84 -15.78
N GLU A 27 0.17 13.00 -15.93
CA GLU A 27 0.81 14.33 -15.90
C GLU A 27 1.56 14.61 -14.58
N LEU A 28 1.14 13.96 -13.50
CA LEU A 28 1.68 14.19 -12.16
C LEU A 28 2.50 13.01 -11.64
N ASN A 29 2.47 11.89 -12.37
CA ASN A 29 2.94 10.57 -11.93
C ASN A 29 2.46 10.25 -10.51
N ALA A 30 1.17 10.46 -10.23
CA ALA A 30 0.61 10.39 -8.88
C ALA A 30 -0.64 9.51 -8.82
N ILE A 31 -0.72 8.66 -7.81
CA ILE A 31 -1.87 7.78 -7.58
C ILE A 31 -3.03 8.57 -6.96
N ARG A 32 -4.21 8.49 -7.58
CA ARG A 32 -5.47 9.01 -7.03
C ARG A 32 -6.23 7.90 -6.32
N LEU A 33 -6.25 7.93 -4.99
CA LEU A 33 -7.06 7.01 -4.20
C LEU A 33 -8.53 7.39 -4.25
N LYS A 34 -9.42 6.39 -4.28
CA LYS A 34 -10.87 6.59 -4.23
C LYS A 34 -11.32 6.73 -2.78
N SER A 35 -12.37 7.53 -2.55
CA SER A 35 -12.92 7.78 -1.21
C SER A 35 -13.58 6.56 -0.55
N ILE A 36 -13.69 5.43 -1.25
CA ILE A 36 -14.19 4.16 -0.70
C ILE A 36 -13.06 3.32 -0.07
N GLU A 37 -11.80 3.69 -0.30
CA GLU A 37 -10.65 2.89 0.09
C GLU A 37 -10.13 3.30 1.47
N ASN A 38 -9.76 2.33 2.32
CA ASN A 38 -9.25 2.63 3.66
C ASN A 38 -8.02 3.54 3.63
N LEU A 39 -7.08 3.30 2.71
CA LEU A 39 -5.86 4.08 2.57
C LEU A 39 -6.13 5.57 2.29
N TYR A 40 -7.22 5.89 1.58
CA TYR A 40 -7.66 7.28 1.40
C TYR A 40 -7.94 7.95 2.75
N HIS A 41 -8.65 7.27 3.64
CA HIS A 41 -9.00 7.78 4.96
C HIS A 41 -7.79 7.85 5.88
N VAL A 42 -6.89 6.85 5.83
CA VAL A 42 -5.63 6.86 6.57
C VAL A 42 -4.81 8.10 6.22
N ILE A 43 -4.55 8.34 4.92
CA ILE A 43 -3.79 9.51 4.48
C ILE A 43 -4.51 10.80 4.85
N LYS A 44 -5.82 10.91 4.60
CA LYS A 44 -6.62 12.07 4.99
C LYS A 44 -6.43 12.40 6.48
N ASN A 45 -6.50 11.40 7.34
CA ASN A 45 -6.39 11.59 8.79
C ASN A 45 -4.97 11.97 9.22
N LEU A 46 -3.95 11.45 8.55
CA LEU A 46 -2.55 11.69 8.86
C LEU A 46 -1.96 12.99 8.31
N THR A 47 -2.63 13.63 7.33
CA THR A 47 -2.19 14.95 6.84
C THR A 47 -2.28 16.01 7.94
N VAL A 48 -1.26 16.85 8.03
CA VAL A 48 -1.24 18.01 8.92
C VAL A 48 -0.97 19.28 8.13
N LYS A 49 -1.15 20.44 8.76
CA LYS A 49 -0.75 21.71 8.17
C LYS A 49 0.74 21.67 7.85
N ARG A 50 1.13 22.08 6.65
CA ARG A 50 2.56 22.11 6.28
C ARG A 50 3.31 23.11 7.17
N PRO A 51 4.38 22.68 7.87
CA PRO A 51 5.24 23.60 8.60
C PRO A 51 5.94 24.59 7.66
N ARG A 52 6.23 25.81 8.13
CA ARG A 52 6.80 26.89 7.29
C ARG A 52 8.25 26.62 6.87
N ASP A 53 8.95 25.79 7.63
CA ASP A 53 10.36 25.45 7.51
C ASP A 53 10.62 24.17 6.69
N VAL A 54 9.57 23.48 6.27
CA VAL A 54 9.70 22.25 5.47
C VAL A 54 9.70 22.57 3.98
N SER A 55 10.69 22.01 3.27
CA SER A 55 10.80 22.12 1.82
C SER A 55 9.55 21.61 1.09
N TRP A 56 9.19 22.30 0.01
CA TRP A 56 8.16 21.85 -0.93
C TRP A 56 8.65 20.75 -1.89
N ARG A 57 9.96 20.47 -1.91
CA ARG A 57 10.55 19.41 -2.72
C ARG A 57 10.58 18.12 -1.91
N GLU A 58 9.45 17.44 -1.88
CA GLU A 58 9.36 16.12 -1.27
C GLU A 58 10.05 15.08 -2.17
N THR A 59 10.91 14.27 -1.56
CA THR A 59 11.68 13.21 -2.24
C THR A 59 11.15 11.85 -1.82
N GLY A 60 11.07 10.91 -2.76
CA GLY A 60 10.60 9.57 -2.46
C GLY A 60 10.32 8.76 -3.72
N ASN A 61 9.77 7.58 -3.53
CA ASN A 61 9.47 6.62 -4.60
C ASN A 61 7.96 6.36 -4.76
N LEU A 62 7.10 6.98 -3.96
CA LEU A 62 5.64 6.86 -4.06
C LEU A 62 4.99 8.24 -4.02
N THR A 63 4.32 8.62 -5.11
CA THR A 63 3.62 9.90 -5.20
C THR A 63 2.11 9.68 -5.15
N LEU A 64 1.45 10.39 -4.24
CA LEU A 64 0.04 10.28 -3.93
C LEU A 64 -0.64 11.63 -4.11
N ILE A 65 -1.87 11.61 -4.63
CA ILE A 65 -2.75 12.77 -4.57
C ILE A 65 -3.33 12.86 -3.16
N ILE A 66 -3.20 14.01 -2.53
CA ILE A 66 -3.78 14.25 -1.21
C ILE A 66 -5.30 14.13 -1.31
N PRO A 67 -5.95 13.31 -0.45
CA PRO A 67 -7.39 13.23 -0.32
C PRO A 67 -8.06 14.60 -0.21
N ALA A 68 -9.01 14.88 -1.09
CA ALA A 68 -9.76 16.14 -1.15
C ALA A 68 -11.23 15.91 -0.74
N PRO A 69 -11.54 15.81 0.56
CA PRO A 69 -12.90 15.60 1.02
C PRO A 69 -13.76 16.85 0.79
N ARG A 70 -15.08 16.67 0.61
CA ARG A 70 -16.03 17.79 0.51
C ARG A 70 -16.07 18.68 1.76
N TYR A 71 -15.78 18.10 2.92
CA TYR A 71 -15.74 18.79 4.21
C TYR A 71 -14.52 18.33 5.03
N GLY A 72 -13.95 19.25 5.82
CA GLY A 72 -12.84 18.98 6.75
C GLY A 72 -11.50 19.55 6.26
N LYS A 73 -10.46 18.71 6.23
CA LYS A 73 -9.10 19.11 5.88
C LYS A 73 -9.00 19.48 4.39
N GLU A 74 -8.80 20.75 4.09
CA GLU A 74 -8.51 21.25 2.75
C GLU A 74 -7.09 20.84 2.31
N PRO A 75 -6.91 20.17 1.15
CA PRO A 75 -5.59 19.75 0.67
C PRO A 75 -4.58 20.89 0.50
N GLU A 76 -5.03 22.10 0.19
CA GLU A 76 -4.17 23.27 0.02
C GLU A 76 -3.46 23.64 1.34
N THR A 77 -4.13 23.38 2.47
CA THR A 77 -3.62 23.66 3.81
C THR A 77 -3.01 22.41 4.47
N TYR A 78 -3.65 21.25 4.35
CA TYR A 78 -3.30 20.00 5.00
C TYR A 78 -2.72 19.00 3.98
N ASN A 79 -1.46 19.19 3.63
CA ASN A 79 -0.76 18.38 2.62
C ASN A 79 0.61 17.88 3.05
N TYR A 80 0.91 17.93 4.35
CA TYR A 80 2.16 17.41 4.86
C TYR A 80 1.94 16.09 5.59
N LEU A 81 2.79 15.12 5.27
CA LEU A 81 2.91 13.83 5.95
C LEU A 81 4.26 13.81 6.66
N GLY A 82 4.23 13.85 8.00
CA GLY A 82 5.45 13.72 8.80
C GLY A 82 6.00 12.31 8.79
N HIS A 83 7.19 12.13 9.37
CA HIS A 83 7.87 10.83 9.44
C HIS A 83 6.99 9.70 10.00
N ASN A 84 6.34 9.93 11.15
CA ASN A 84 5.44 8.94 11.75
C ASN A 84 4.23 8.63 10.86
N SER A 85 3.71 9.63 10.13
CA SER A 85 2.62 9.41 9.17
C SER A 85 3.06 8.49 8.04
N VAL A 86 4.30 8.64 7.55
CA VAL A 86 4.85 7.77 6.50
C VAL A 86 5.02 6.34 6.98
N ILE A 87 5.47 6.13 8.22
CA ILE A 87 5.57 4.78 8.83
C ILE A 87 4.21 4.10 8.85
N ILE A 88 3.17 4.78 9.34
CA ILE A 88 1.80 4.23 9.41
C ILE A 88 1.27 3.91 8.00
N ILE A 89 1.52 4.78 7.03
CA ILE A 89 1.12 4.54 5.64
C ILE A 89 1.85 3.33 5.06
N GLU A 90 3.14 3.18 5.32
CA GLU A 90 3.93 2.02 4.87
C GLU A 90 3.38 0.71 5.45
N GLU A 91 3.06 0.68 6.75
CA GLU A 91 2.45 -0.48 7.42
C GLU A 91 1.07 -0.84 6.86
N GLU A 92 0.25 0.17 6.53
CA GLU A 92 -1.05 -0.03 5.89
C GLU A 92 -0.89 -0.65 4.50
N ILE A 93 0.05 -0.14 3.69
CA ILE A 93 0.35 -0.70 2.35
C ILE A 93 0.87 -2.14 2.48
N GLU A 94 1.73 -2.42 3.46
CA GLU A 94 2.24 -3.77 3.71
C GLU A 94 1.10 -4.74 4.10
N THR A 95 0.14 -4.26 4.88
CA THR A 95 -1.08 -5.01 5.26
C THR A 95 -1.96 -5.28 4.04
N MET A 96 -2.17 -4.29 3.18
CA MET A 96 -2.89 -4.44 1.91
C MET A 96 -2.25 -5.51 1.02
N LEU A 97 -0.92 -5.44 0.82
CA LEU A 97 -0.17 -6.42 0.01
C LEU A 97 -0.34 -7.83 0.55
N LYS A 98 -0.10 -8.03 1.85
CA LYS A 98 -0.22 -9.36 2.49
C LYS A 98 -1.63 -9.91 2.38
N THR A 99 -2.64 -9.07 2.59
CA THR A 99 -4.05 -9.48 2.52
C THR A 99 -4.42 -9.95 1.11
N GLU A 100 -3.98 -9.21 0.09
CA GLU A 100 -4.17 -9.61 -1.31
C GLU A 100 -3.45 -10.91 -1.65
N LEU A 101 -2.18 -11.03 -1.25
CA LEU A 101 -1.38 -12.24 -1.44
C LEU A 101 -2.05 -13.46 -0.80
N HIS A 102 -2.45 -13.36 0.47
CA HIS A 102 -3.09 -14.46 1.19
C HIS A 102 -4.38 -14.91 0.50
N SER A 103 -5.22 -13.95 0.09
CA SER A 103 -6.46 -14.22 -0.64
C SER A 103 -6.21 -14.95 -1.96
N ILE A 104 -5.25 -14.49 -2.76
CA ILE A 104 -4.88 -15.13 -4.04
C ILE A 104 -4.34 -16.54 -3.80
N MET A 105 -3.44 -16.73 -2.84
CA MET A 105 -2.84 -18.03 -2.53
C MET A 105 -3.90 -19.05 -2.10
N LEU A 106 -4.86 -18.66 -1.27
CA LEU A 106 -5.96 -19.55 -0.87
C LEU A 106 -6.89 -19.86 -2.03
N LYS A 107 -7.31 -18.85 -2.79
CA LYS A 107 -8.17 -19.02 -3.97
C LYS A 107 -7.53 -20.01 -4.96
N ASN A 108 -6.26 -19.82 -5.26
CA ASN A 108 -5.51 -20.67 -6.17
C ASN A 108 -5.35 -22.10 -5.64
N LYS A 109 -5.08 -22.28 -4.34
CA LYS A 109 -4.95 -23.61 -3.76
C LYS A 109 -6.25 -24.40 -3.78
N PHE A 110 -7.35 -23.78 -3.37
CA PHE A 110 -8.62 -24.48 -3.16
C PHE A 110 -9.51 -24.54 -4.39
N ARG A 111 -9.46 -23.54 -5.28
CA ARG A 111 -10.30 -23.53 -6.50
C ARG A 111 -9.56 -24.03 -7.72
N ASN A 112 -8.25 -23.78 -7.82
CA ASN A 112 -7.48 -24.01 -9.04
C ASN A 112 -6.44 -25.14 -8.89
N GLY A 113 -6.29 -25.74 -7.71
CA GLY A 113 -5.29 -26.78 -7.43
C GLY A 113 -3.82 -26.28 -7.48
N ILE A 114 -3.58 -24.98 -7.56
CA ILE A 114 -2.24 -24.40 -7.71
C ILE A 114 -1.53 -24.35 -6.34
N MET A 115 -0.27 -24.78 -6.31
CA MET A 115 0.55 -24.74 -5.11
C MET A 115 0.83 -23.31 -4.63
N TYR A 116 0.94 -23.14 -3.31
CA TYR A 116 1.22 -21.85 -2.67
C TYR A 116 2.50 -21.19 -3.20
N LYS A 117 3.57 -21.96 -3.38
CA LYS A 117 4.84 -21.47 -3.94
C LYS A 117 4.66 -20.86 -5.33
N LYS A 118 3.99 -21.58 -6.24
CA LYS A 118 3.69 -21.09 -7.59
C LYS A 118 2.82 -19.84 -7.56
N SER A 119 1.84 -19.78 -6.66
CA SER A 119 1.00 -18.58 -6.50
C SER A 119 1.78 -17.36 -5.99
N LEU A 120 2.73 -17.57 -5.07
CA LEU A 120 3.61 -16.50 -4.57
C LEU A 120 4.50 -15.96 -5.70
N LEU A 121 5.14 -16.85 -6.48
CA LEU A 121 6.00 -16.44 -7.59
C LEU A 121 5.22 -15.62 -8.64
N LEU A 122 4.02 -16.07 -9.01
CA LEU A 122 3.16 -15.33 -9.95
C LEU A 122 2.72 -13.97 -9.37
N PHE A 123 2.50 -13.87 -8.06
CA PHE A 123 2.18 -12.61 -7.41
C PHE A 123 3.38 -11.65 -7.40
N MET A 124 4.57 -12.16 -7.09
CA MET A 124 5.80 -11.36 -7.09
C MET A 124 6.13 -10.84 -8.49
N ASP A 125 6.01 -11.70 -9.50
CA ASP A 125 6.18 -11.34 -10.91
C ASP A 125 5.21 -10.22 -11.33
N LYS A 126 3.91 -10.40 -11.04
CA LYS A 126 2.88 -9.38 -11.33
C LYS A 126 3.21 -8.01 -10.74
N TYR A 127 3.74 -7.98 -9.52
CA TYR A 127 3.99 -6.74 -8.77
C TYR A 127 5.45 -6.28 -8.81
N HIS A 128 6.29 -6.92 -9.63
CA HIS A 128 7.73 -6.65 -9.74
C HIS A 128 8.44 -6.67 -8.38
N ILE A 129 8.10 -7.63 -7.53
CA ILE A 129 8.71 -7.84 -6.21
C ILE A 129 9.96 -8.71 -6.38
N GLU A 130 11.10 -8.22 -5.92
CA GLU A 130 12.38 -8.94 -6.00
C GLU A 130 12.39 -10.27 -5.20
N ASP A 131 13.12 -11.27 -5.72
CA ASP A 131 13.26 -12.62 -5.16
C ASP A 131 13.72 -12.63 -3.68
N LYS A 132 14.48 -11.63 -3.25
CA LYS A 132 14.92 -11.48 -1.85
C LYS A 132 13.76 -11.40 -0.85
N HIS A 133 12.54 -11.07 -1.29
CA HIS A 133 11.35 -10.98 -0.45
C HIS A 133 10.54 -12.27 -0.38
N GLU A 134 10.84 -13.27 -1.20
CA GLU A 134 10.07 -14.50 -1.34
C GLU A 134 9.90 -15.25 -0.01
N ASP A 135 11.01 -15.49 0.70
CA ASP A 135 11.02 -16.20 1.97
C ASP A 135 10.25 -15.44 3.06
N ALA A 136 10.38 -14.12 3.10
CA ALA A 136 9.69 -13.29 4.07
C ALA A 136 8.16 -13.33 3.85
N LEU A 137 7.72 -13.24 2.59
CA LEU A 137 6.31 -13.33 2.23
C LEU A 137 5.73 -14.71 2.51
N MET A 138 6.45 -15.79 2.16
CA MET A 138 6.01 -17.16 2.45
C MET A 138 5.90 -17.41 3.95
N LYS A 139 6.89 -17.01 4.75
CA LYS A 139 6.85 -17.13 6.22
C LYS A 139 5.73 -16.29 6.84
N SER A 140 5.46 -15.11 6.28
CA SER A 140 4.31 -14.28 6.70
C SER A 140 2.99 -15.01 6.49
N PHE A 141 2.79 -15.60 5.31
CA PHE A 141 1.59 -16.37 4.98
C PHE A 141 1.42 -17.60 5.88
N GLN A 142 2.49 -18.38 6.09
CA GLN A 142 2.45 -19.57 6.96
C GLN A 142 2.07 -19.21 8.40
N ARG A 143 2.66 -18.14 8.96
CA ARG A 143 2.31 -17.65 10.31
C ARG A 143 0.85 -17.21 10.39
N TRP A 144 0.37 -16.49 9.39
CA TRP A 144 -1.04 -16.09 9.33
C TRP A 144 -1.97 -17.29 9.26
N LYS A 145 -1.69 -18.25 8.37
CA LYS A 145 -2.49 -19.47 8.20
C LYS A 145 -2.58 -20.27 9.51
N LYS A 146 -1.46 -20.46 10.21
CA LYS A 146 -1.43 -21.14 11.51
C LYS A 146 -2.36 -20.46 12.54
N ARG A 147 -2.29 -19.12 12.65
CA ARG A 147 -3.18 -18.38 13.57
C ARG A 147 -4.65 -18.55 13.23
N VAL A 148 -5.01 -18.46 11.94
CA VAL A 148 -6.40 -18.66 11.50
C VAL A 148 -6.90 -20.08 11.80
N GLU A 149 -6.05 -21.10 11.63
CA GLU A 149 -6.39 -22.48 11.99
C GLU A 149 -6.57 -22.69 13.49
N GLU A 150 -5.76 -22.02 14.32
CA GLU A 150 -5.89 -22.03 15.79
C GLU A 150 -7.16 -21.31 16.26
N GLU A 151 -7.50 -20.17 15.66
CA GLU A 151 -8.73 -19.43 15.96
C GLU A 151 -9.99 -20.22 15.62
N ARG A 152 -9.96 -21.03 14.54
CA ARG A 152 -11.11 -21.88 14.16
C ARG A 152 -11.29 -23.11 15.04
N LYS A 153 -10.29 -23.46 15.85
CA LYS A 153 -10.33 -24.59 16.80
C LYS A 153 -10.77 -24.17 18.21
N LYS A 154 -10.83 -22.86 18.47
CA LYS A 154 -11.40 -22.26 19.68
C LYS A 154 -12.89 -22.06 19.51
#